data_AF-I2N275-F1
#
_entry.id   AF-I2N275-F1
#
_cell.length_a   1.000
_cell.length_b   1.000
_cell.length_c   1.000
_cell.angle_alpha   90.00
_cell.angle_beta   90.00
_cell.angle_gamma   90.00
#
_symmetry.space_group_name_H-M   'P 1'
#
loop_
_entity.id
_entity.type
_entity.pdbx_description
1 polymer ?
#
loop_
_entity_poly.entity_id
_entity_poly.type
_entity_poly.pdbx_seq_one_letter_code
_entity_poly.pdbx_strand_id
1 'polypeptide(L)'
;MKLPDIARGVPLVDDRLLLELLNDLHTADDLTRARAREGFFARLLAQVTGHSRRRDLAVTGALVGAQRGTLAWISELTDRLAATDLVVAEVTDEVTRVNHRVDRLDARLQWAEGGVRDLGIALAKLAEQTGRGLAEQDERLRRVESTLAVDRAVRRWRHPRPDPNLGRLAGAMLLAREVAGGPAGEYAASKPGAGVEYELAERMLQDPPEPWYDGIRPIAGLLAESTRTLPGDENRIMVAELLGEGVPEALTGTRGPLSSALRKTALATTVEGVDPDAAAEAALRTATGNGSDYVAPSLSAEELVRQIIREQFAEADSRRSRLRELGSSA
;
A
#
# COMPACT_ATOMS: atom_id res chain seq x y z
N MET A 1 -0.94 -16.13 -52.38
CA MET A 1 -0.35 -17.13 -53.29
C MET A 1 0.09 -18.33 -52.45
N LYS A 2 -0.27 -19.58 -52.80
CA LYS A 2 -0.08 -20.74 -51.91
C LYS A 2 1.35 -21.32 -52.07
N LEU A 3 1.98 -21.70 -50.96
CA LEU A 3 3.30 -22.38 -50.88
C LEU A 3 3.58 -23.51 -51.90
N PRO A 4 2.60 -24.30 -52.38
CA PRO A 4 2.83 -25.34 -53.38
C PRO A 4 3.16 -24.83 -54.80
N ASP A 5 2.97 -23.54 -55.08
CA ASP A 5 3.29 -22.95 -56.38
C ASP A 5 4.74 -22.46 -56.45
N ILE A 6 5.35 -22.14 -55.29
CA ILE A 6 6.76 -21.72 -55.17
C ILE A 6 7.70 -22.95 -55.21
N ALA A 7 7.28 -24.07 -54.62
CA ALA A 7 8.04 -25.33 -54.67
C ALA A 7 8.14 -25.93 -56.08
N ARG A 8 7.30 -25.49 -57.03
CA ARG A 8 7.36 -25.91 -58.44
C ARG A 8 8.38 -25.13 -59.28
N GLY A 9 8.87 -24.00 -58.77
CA GLY A 9 9.74 -23.06 -59.50
C GLY A 9 11.24 -23.16 -59.17
N VAL A 10 11.64 -24.05 -58.25
CA VAL A 10 13.04 -24.26 -57.87
C VAL A 10 13.48 -25.67 -58.27
N PRO A 11 14.09 -25.88 -59.44
CA PRO A 11 14.67 -27.16 -59.78
C PRO A 11 16.13 -27.21 -59.34
N LEU A 12 16.47 -28.30 -58.65
CA LEU A 12 17.80 -28.87 -58.64
C LEU A 12 18.29 -28.94 -60.09
N VAL A 13 19.48 -28.41 -60.34
CA VAL A 13 20.15 -28.51 -61.65
C VAL A 13 20.15 -29.98 -62.04
N ASP A 14 19.33 -30.35 -63.03
CA ASP A 14 19.19 -31.75 -63.44
C ASP A 14 20.49 -32.11 -64.17
N ASP A 15 21.38 -32.82 -63.46
CA ASP A 15 22.72 -33.24 -63.91
C ASP A 15 22.71 -33.83 -65.32
N ARG A 16 21.57 -34.37 -65.75
CA ARG A 16 21.32 -34.90 -67.09
C ARG A 16 21.51 -33.85 -68.20
N LEU A 17 21.12 -32.60 -67.98
CA LEU A 17 21.19 -31.54 -68.98
C LEU A 17 22.61 -30.97 -69.10
N LEU A 18 23.32 -30.90 -67.97
CA LEU A 18 24.77 -30.64 -67.95
C LEU A 18 25.56 -31.78 -68.62
N LEU A 19 25.14 -33.02 -68.40
CA LEU A 19 25.72 -34.21 -69.03
C LEU A 19 25.49 -34.23 -70.55
N GLU A 20 24.27 -33.90 -71.03
CA GLU A 20 23.99 -33.82 -72.47
C GLU A 20 24.80 -32.72 -73.16
N LEU A 21 24.88 -31.52 -72.56
CA LEU A 21 25.71 -30.43 -73.08
C LEU A 21 27.20 -30.79 -73.12
N LEU A 22 27.71 -31.45 -72.08
CA LEU A 22 29.10 -31.90 -72.02
C LEU A 22 29.37 -32.99 -73.09
N ASN A 23 28.42 -33.90 -73.28
CA ASN A 23 28.54 -35.02 -74.22
C ASN A 23 28.47 -34.55 -75.68
N ASP A 24 27.63 -33.57 -75.99
CA ASP A 24 27.55 -32.96 -77.32
C ASP A 24 28.82 -32.14 -77.65
N LEU A 25 29.40 -31.46 -76.65
CA LEU A 25 30.67 -30.75 -76.82
C LEU A 25 31.84 -31.72 -77.04
N HIS A 26 31.85 -32.86 -76.33
CA HIS A 26 32.86 -33.91 -76.51
C HIS A 26 32.75 -34.58 -77.89
N THR A 27 31.53 -34.81 -78.35
CA THR A 27 31.26 -35.37 -79.68
C THR A 27 31.72 -34.41 -80.79
N ALA A 28 31.55 -33.09 -80.59
CA ALA A 28 32.06 -32.08 -81.51
C ALA A 28 33.60 -32.03 -81.52
N ASP A 29 34.25 -32.12 -80.37
CA ASP A 29 35.72 -32.13 -80.26
C ASP A 29 36.31 -33.39 -80.93
N ASP A 30 35.69 -34.56 -80.75
CA ASP A 30 36.10 -35.81 -81.41
C ASP A 30 35.92 -35.80 -82.93
N LEU A 31 34.87 -35.16 -83.44
CA LEU A 31 34.69 -34.94 -84.89
C LEU A 31 35.75 -33.99 -85.45
N THR A 32 36.21 -33.02 -84.66
CA THR A 32 37.27 -32.08 -85.05
C THR A 32 38.65 -32.75 -85.01
N ARG A 33 38.87 -33.63 -84.03
CA ARG A 33 40.08 -34.44 -83.87
C ARG A 33 40.19 -35.54 -84.95
N ALA A 34 39.07 -36.09 -85.42
CA ALA A 34 39.02 -36.96 -86.59
C ALA A 34 39.41 -36.22 -87.89
N ARG A 35 39.04 -34.94 -88.03
CA ARG A 35 39.40 -34.07 -89.17
C ARG A 35 40.91 -33.86 -89.32
N ALA A 36 41.67 -33.94 -88.23
CA ALA A 36 43.12 -33.77 -88.23
C ALA A 36 43.91 -35.02 -88.69
N ARG A 37 43.26 -36.20 -88.79
CA ARG A 37 43.92 -37.49 -89.08
C ARG A 37 43.66 -38.05 -90.48
N GLU A 38 42.85 -37.40 -91.32
CA GLU A 38 42.58 -37.87 -92.70
C GLU A 38 43.53 -37.22 -93.74
N GLY A 39 44.43 -38.07 -94.27
CA GLY A 39 45.41 -37.72 -95.30
C GLY A 39 44.80 -37.37 -96.65
N PHE A 40 45.61 -36.71 -97.48
CA PHE A 40 45.28 -36.15 -98.80
C PHE A 40 44.48 -37.09 -99.74
N PHE A 41 44.71 -38.40 -99.68
CA PHE A 41 44.03 -39.39 -100.52
C PHE A 41 42.62 -39.79 -100.05
N ALA A 42 42.31 -39.66 -98.75
CA ALA A 42 40.95 -39.85 -98.23
C ALA A 42 40.01 -38.70 -98.67
N ARG A 43 40.56 -37.48 -98.78
CA ARG A 43 39.84 -36.30 -99.27
C ARG A 43 39.43 -36.40 -100.73
N LEU A 44 40.26 -37.00 -101.58
CA LEU A 44 39.98 -37.15 -103.02
C LEU A 44 38.88 -38.20 -103.29
N LEU A 45 38.84 -39.29 -102.52
CA LEU A 45 37.80 -40.34 -102.60
C LEU A 45 36.45 -39.90 -102.00
N ALA A 46 36.45 -39.04 -101.00
CA ALA A 46 35.23 -38.50 -100.39
C ALA A 46 34.47 -37.52 -101.32
N GLN A 47 35.17 -36.87 -102.25
CA GLN A 47 34.58 -35.90 -103.18
C GLN A 47 33.79 -36.55 -104.32
N VAL A 48 34.08 -37.82 -104.64
CA VAL A 48 33.37 -38.62 -105.66
C VAL A 48 32.13 -39.32 -105.08
N THR A 49 32.05 -39.52 -103.76
CA THR A 49 30.98 -40.30 -103.10
C THR A 49 29.90 -39.44 -102.41
N GLY A 50 29.99 -38.10 -102.50
CA GLY A 50 28.98 -37.18 -101.93
C GLY A 50 28.88 -37.18 -100.40
N HIS A 51 29.79 -37.85 -99.69
CA HIS A 51 29.78 -37.98 -98.22
C HIS A 51 30.19 -36.70 -97.48
N SER A 52 30.95 -35.80 -98.11
CA SER A 52 31.38 -34.54 -97.49
C SER A 52 30.22 -33.58 -97.20
N ARG A 53 29.21 -33.53 -98.09
CA ARG A 53 28.07 -32.59 -97.95
C ARG A 53 27.11 -33.01 -96.83
N ARG A 54 26.94 -34.32 -96.58
CA ARG A 54 26.16 -34.84 -95.46
C ARG A 54 26.86 -34.62 -94.11
N ARG A 55 28.19 -34.73 -94.07
CA ARG A 55 28.97 -34.47 -92.85
C ARG A 55 29.03 -33.00 -92.47
N ASP A 56 29.22 -32.08 -93.42
CA ASP A 56 29.16 -30.64 -93.12
C ASP A 56 27.75 -30.23 -92.66
N LEU A 57 26.67 -30.76 -93.27
CA LEU A 57 25.30 -30.53 -92.78
C LEU A 57 25.06 -31.09 -91.37
N ALA A 58 25.70 -32.22 -91.01
CA ALA A 58 25.62 -32.80 -89.67
C ALA A 58 26.39 -31.96 -88.64
N VAL A 59 27.58 -31.45 -88.99
CA VAL A 59 28.39 -30.60 -88.11
C VAL A 59 27.75 -29.21 -87.94
N THR A 60 27.25 -28.60 -89.02
CA THR A 60 26.50 -27.34 -88.95
C THR A 60 25.18 -27.53 -88.22
N GLY A 61 24.50 -28.66 -88.41
CA GLY A 61 23.28 -29.03 -87.69
C GLY A 61 23.51 -29.20 -86.19
N ALA A 62 24.59 -29.88 -85.79
CA ALA A 62 24.98 -30.05 -84.39
C ALA A 62 25.37 -28.73 -83.74
N LEU A 63 26.13 -27.87 -84.44
CA LEU A 63 26.52 -26.55 -83.92
C LEU A 63 25.32 -25.61 -83.78
N VAL A 64 24.42 -25.58 -84.76
CA VAL A 64 23.16 -24.81 -84.70
C VAL A 64 22.23 -25.38 -83.63
N GLY A 65 22.22 -26.70 -83.43
CA GLY A 65 21.50 -27.37 -82.35
C GLY A 65 22.02 -26.96 -80.97
N ALA A 66 23.34 -26.99 -80.77
CA ALA A 66 23.99 -26.55 -79.54
C ALA A 66 23.74 -25.06 -79.27
N GLN A 67 23.88 -24.18 -80.26
CA GLN A 67 23.58 -22.75 -80.12
C GLN A 67 22.12 -22.48 -79.76
N ARG A 68 21.17 -23.21 -80.36
CA ARG A 68 19.75 -23.12 -79.99
C ARG A 68 19.49 -23.64 -78.58
N GLY A 69 20.16 -24.73 -78.18
CA GLY A 69 20.10 -25.27 -76.82
C GLY A 69 20.61 -24.29 -75.78
N THR A 70 21.78 -23.66 -76.01
CA THR A 70 22.34 -22.64 -75.11
C THR A 70 21.47 -21.39 -75.04
N LEU A 71 20.90 -20.94 -76.18
CA LEU A 71 19.97 -19.80 -76.19
C LEU A 71 18.66 -20.10 -75.46
N ALA A 72 18.10 -21.30 -75.62
CA ALA A 72 16.92 -21.72 -74.88
C ALA A 72 17.20 -21.78 -73.37
N TRP A 73 18.36 -22.32 -72.98
CA TRP A 73 18.80 -22.38 -71.59
C TRP A 73 19.05 -21.00 -70.98
N ILE A 74 19.72 -20.09 -71.70
CA ILE A 74 19.91 -18.70 -71.24
C ILE A 74 18.56 -17.97 -71.12
N SER A 75 17.63 -18.21 -72.04
CA SER A 75 16.27 -17.64 -71.96
C SER A 75 15.56 -18.15 -70.71
N GLU A 76 15.61 -19.45 -70.44
CA GLU A 76 14.98 -20.05 -69.28
C GLU A 76 15.63 -19.62 -67.95
N LEU A 77 16.96 -19.43 -67.94
CA LEU A 77 17.68 -18.86 -66.80
C LEU A 77 17.26 -17.40 -66.55
N THR A 78 17.07 -16.62 -67.61
CA THR A 78 16.64 -15.21 -67.53
C THR A 78 15.21 -15.10 -67.00
N ASP A 79 14.30 -15.96 -67.45
CA ASP A 79 12.93 -16.01 -66.96
C ASP A 79 12.85 -16.40 -65.47
N ARG A 80 13.72 -17.33 -65.02
CA ARG A 80 13.81 -17.74 -63.61
C ARG A 80 14.44 -16.68 -62.72
N LEU A 81 15.44 -15.95 -63.21
CA LEU A 81 15.99 -14.79 -62.51
C LEU A 81 14.93 -13.70 -62.36
N ALA A 82 14.18 -13.40 -63.42
CA ALA A 82 13.07 -12.45 -63.36
C ALA A 82 11.98 -12.87 -62.33
N ALA A 83 11.65 -14.17 -62.27
CA ALA A 83 10.73 -14.69 -61.24
C ALA A 83 11.29 -14.57 -59.82
N THR A 84 12.60 -14.80 -59.64
CA THR A 84 13.27 -14.66 -58.34
C THR A 84 13.33 -13.20 -57.89
N ASP A 85 13.67 -12.28 -58.79
CA ASP A 85 13.69 -10.84 -58.54
C ASP A 85 12.29 -10.32 -58.18
N LEU A 86 11.24 -10.83 -58.84
CA LEU A 86 9.86 -10.50 -58.50
C LEU A 86 9.49 -10.97 -57.08
N VAL A 87 9.85 -12.22 -56.72
CA VAL A 87 9.60 -12.75 -55.36
C VAL A 87 10.39 -11.97 -54.31
N VAL A 88 11.65 -11.62 -54.59
CA VAL A 88 12.46 -10.78 -53.70
C VAL A 88 11.84 -9.40 -53.54
N ALA A 89 11.33 -8.79 -54.61
CA ALA A 89 10.62 -7.51 -54.55
C ALA A 89 9.33 -7.61 -53.71
N GLU A 90 8.53 -8.66 -53.89
CA GLU A 90 7.29 -8.89 -53.13
C GLU A 90 7.57 -9.14 -51.65
N VAL A 91 8.60 -9.93 -51.32
CA VAL A 91 9.05 -10.14 -49.94
C VAL A 91 9.57 -8.84 -49.33
N THR A 92 10.32 -8.04 -50.08
CA THR A 92 10.84 -6.75 -49.61
C THR A 92 9.70 -5.77 -49.31
N ASP A 93 8.67 -5.73 -50.16
CA ASP A 93 7.49 -4.91 -49.94
C ASP A 93 6.67 -5.40 -48.72
N GLU A 94 6.49 -6.71 -48.54
CA GLU A 94 5.78 -7.23 -47.37
C GLU A 94 6.57 -7.01 -46.07
N VAL A 95 7.90 -7.19 -46.07
CA VAL A 95 8.78 -6.84 -44.93
C VAL A 95 8.66 -5.35 -44.59
N THR A 96 8.66 -4.48 -45.60
CA THR A 96 8.48 -3.03 -45.41
C THR A 96 7.10 -2.73 -44.80
N ARG A 97 6.04 -3.37 -45.30
CA ARG A 97 4.68 -3.24 -44.73
C ARG A 97 4.57 -3.78 -43.30
N VAL A 98 5.29 -4.85 -42.96
CA VAL A 98 5.33 -5.39 -41.60
C VAL A 98 6.09 -4.46 -40.67
N ASN A 99 7.26 -3.95 -41.08
CA ASN A 99 8.01 -2.96 -40.30
C ASN A 99 7.16 -1.72 -39.99
N HIS A 100 6.47 -1.16 -41.00
CA HIS A 100 5.53 -0.06 -40.77
C HIS A 100 4.33 -0.41 -39.87
N ARG A 101 3.94 -1.68 -39.75
CA ARG A 101 2.92 -2.12 -38.79
C ARG A 101 3.51 -2.22 -37.38
N VAL A 102 4.74 -2.73 -37.24
CA VAL A 102 5.47 -2.80 -35.97
C VAL A 102 5.72 -1.41 -35.41
N ASP A 103 6.25 -0.47 -36.21
CA ASP A 103 6.50 0.91 -35.78
C ASP A 103 5.22 1.60 -35.25
N ARG A 104 4.08 1.33 -35.90
CA ARG A 104 2.78 1.86 -35.46
C ARG A 104 2.27 1.21 -34.18
N LEU A 105 2.57 -0.07 -33.95
CA LEU A 105 2.23 -0.75 -32.70
C LEU A 105 3.09 -0.23 -31.55
N ASP A 106 4.39 -0.05 -31.76
CA ASP A 106 5.31 0.50 -30.76
C ASP A 106 4.90 1.91 -30.34
N ALA A 107 4.55 2.77 -31.30
CA ALA A 107 4.05 4.11 -31.00
C ALA A 107 2.74 4.08 -30.18
N ARG A 108 1.84 3.12 -30.46
CA ARG A 108 0.59 2.95 -29.69
C ARG A 108 0.85 2.41 -28.29
N LEU A 109 1.79 1.48 -28.13
CA LEU A 109 2.20 0.94 -26.83
C LEU A 109 2.81 2.03 -25.97
N GLN A 110 3.76 2.81 -26.50
CA GLN A 110 4.36 3.92 -25.77
C GLN A 110 3.32 4.97 -25.34
N TRP A 111 2.36 5.29 -26.22
CA TRP A 111 1.26 6.19 -25.86
C TRP A 111 0.37 5.61 -24.77
N ALA A 112 0.02 4.33 -24.85
CA ALA A 112 -0.79 3.65 -23.84
C ALA A 112 -0.06 3.54 -22.49
N GLU A 113 1.23 3.20 -22.49
CA GLU A 113 2.09 3.17 -21.30
C GLU A 113 2.17 4.55 -20.63
N GLY A 114 2.32 5.62 -21.43
CA GLY A 114 2.25 7.00 -20.95
C GLY A 114 0.90 7.30 -20.29
N GLY A 115 -0.21 6.97 -20.95
CA GLY A 115 -1.56 7.16 -20.41
C GLY A 115 -1.82 6.38 -19.12
N VAL A 116 -1.35 5.13 -19.03
CA VAL A 116 -1.45 4.31 -17.81
C VAL A 116 -0.63 4.92 -16.68
N ARG A 117 0.59 5.40 -16.97
CA ARG A 117 1.44 6.08 -15.98
C ARG A 117 0.79 7.35 -15.46
N ASP A 118 0.25 8.19 -16.35
CA ASP A 118 -0.41 9.44 -15.98
C ASP A 118 -1.66 9.18 -15.12
N LEU A 119 -2.44 8.14 -15.47
CA LEU A 119 -3.58 7.69 -14.67
C LEU A 119 -3.13 7.19 -13.29
N GLY A 120 -2.01 6.44 -13.22
CA GLY A 120 -1.40 6.02 -11.96
C GLY A 120 -1.03 7.20 -11.06
N ILE A 121 -0.43 8.26 -11.63
CA ILE A 121 -0.10 9.48 -10.89
C ILE A 121 -1.37 10.19 -10.40
N ALA A 122 -2.39 10.30 -11.25
CA ALA A 122 -3.66 10.94 -10.89
C ALA A 122 -4.37 10.17 -9.76
N LEU A 123 -4.40 8.83 -9.81
CA LEU A 123 -4.96 8.00 -8.76
C LEU A 123 -4.20 8.12 -7.44
N ALA A 124 -2.87 8.13 -7.48
CA ALA A 124 -2.05 8.32 -6.28
C ALA A 124 -2.34 9.67 -5.62
N LYS A 125 -2.44 10.74 -6.41
CA LYS A 125 -2.79 12.07 -5.92
C LYS A 125 -4.20 12.13 -5.32
N LEU A 126 -5.17 11.49 -5.98
CA LEU A 126 -6.54 11.42 -5.48
C LEU A 126 -6.60 10.64 -4.15
N ALA A 127 -5.95 9.47 -4.08
CA ALA A 127 -5.89 8.67 -2.87
C ALA A 127 -5.26 9.44 -1.70
N GLU A 128 -4.19 10.20 -1.96
CA GLU A 128 -3.55 11.04 -0.95
C GLU A 128 -4.46 12.18 -0.48
N GLN A 129 -5.14 12.87 -1.40
CA GLN A 129 -6.09 13.93 -1.08
C GLN A 129 -7.28 13.40 -0.28
N THR A 130 -7.85 12.26 -0.67
CA THR A 130 -8.93 11.61 0.05
C THR A 130 -8.47 11.13 1.42
N GLY A 131 -7.27 10.54 1.52
CA GLY A 131 -6.69 10.11 2.79
C GLY A 131 -6.50 11.26 3.77
N ARG A 132 -5.98 12.39 3.29
CA ARG A 132 -5.85 13.63 4.09
C ARG A 132 -7.22 14.15 4.54
N GLY A 133 -8.20 14.22 3.63
CA GLY A 133 -9.55 14.67 3.96
C GLY A 133 -10.25 13.78 4.98
N LEU A 134 -10.11 12.45 4.89
CA LEU A 134 -10.66 11.51 5.85
C LEU A 134 -10.00 11.65 7.23
N ALA A 135 -8.68 11.82 7.29
CA ALA A 135 -7.97 12.04 8.55
C ALA A 135 -8.41 13.36 9.23
N GLU A 136 -8.60 14.43 8.46
CA GLU A 136 -9.12 15.70 8.98
C GLU A 136 -10.57 15.57 9.50
N GLN A 137 -11.41 14.80 8.81
CA GLN A 137 -12.79 14.55 9.25
C GLN A 137 -12.86 13.69 10.50
N ASP A 138 -12.05 12.63 10.59
CA ASP A 138 -11.96 11.77 11.78
C ASP A 138 -11.51 12.57 13.01
N GLU A 139 -10.49 13.42 12.84
CA GLU A 139 -10.02 14.32 13.90
C GLU A 139 -11.12 15.31 14.35
N ARG A 140 -11.86 15.89 13.39
CA ARG A 140 -13.00 16.77 13.72
C ARG A 140 -14.11 16.01 14.45
N LEU A 141 -14.39 14.78 14.06
CA LEU A 141 -15.39 13.94 14.69
C LEU A 141 -14.99 13.62 16.13
N ARG A 142 -13.76 13.15 16.37
CA ARG A 142 -13.23 12.87 17.72
C ARG A 142 -13.29 14.08 18.63
N ARG A 143 -13.00 15.28 18.11
CA ARG A 143 -13.15 16.52 18.87
C ARG A 143 -14.60 16.78 19.29
N VAL A 144 -15.55 16.65 18.36
CA VAL A 144 -16.98 16.84 18.65
C VAL A 144 -17.48 15.80 19.65
N GLU A 145 -17.08 14.54 19.49
CA GLU A 145 -17.41 13.46 20.42
C GLU A 145 -16.84 13.70 21.81
N SER A 146 -15.60 14.19 21.90
CA SER A 146 -14.97 14.61 23.16
C SER A 146 -15.79 15.69 23.86
N THR A 147 -16.11 16.80 23.17
CA THR A 147 -16.91 17.90 23.75
C THR A 147 -18.30 17.41 24.18
N LEU A 148 -18.97 16.60 23.36
CA LEU A 148 -20.26 16.01 23.71
C LEU A 148 -20.18 15.07 24.91
N ALA A 149 -19.09 14.31 25.04
CA ALA A 149 -18.87 13.43 26.18
C ALA A 149 -18.69 14.23 27.48
N VAL A 150 -17.90 15.31 27.46
CA VAL A 150 -17.77 16.25 28.58
C VAL A 150 -19.13 16.84 28.94
N ASP A 151 -19.87 17.37 27.96
CA ASP A 151 -21.18 17.98 28.17
C ASP A 151 -22.18 17.00 28.79
N ARG A 152 -22.25 15.77 28.27
CA ARG A 152 -23.17 14.74 28.78
C ARG A 152 -22.81 14.31 30.20
N ALA A 153 -21.52 14.12 30.49
CA ALA A 153 -21.07 13.78 31.83
C ALA A 153 -21.41 14.91 32.80
N VAL A 154 -21.00 16.15 32.50
CA VAL A 154 -21.29 17.32 33.34
C VAL A 154 -22.80 17.49 33.56
N ARG A 155 -23.63 17.36 32.52
CA ARG A 155 -25.09 17.43 32.66
C ARG A 155 -25.64 16.32 33.57
N ARG A 156 -25.20 15.08 33.37
CA ARG A 156 -25.63 13.93 34.20
C ARG A 156 -25.25 14.13 35.65
N TRP A 157 -24.04 14.60 35.93
CA TRP A 157 -23.56 14.86 37.29
C TRP A 157 -24.11 16.16 37.91
N ARG A 158 -24.93 16.92 37.19
CA ARG A 158 -25.60 18.14 37.68
C ARG A 158 -27.11 18.02 37.79
N HIS A 159 -27.78 17.38 36.84
CA HIS A 159 -29.24 17.38 36.74
C HIS A 159 -29.83 16.09 36.12
N PRO A 160 -30.50 15.22 36.91
CA PRO A 160 -30.34 15.01 38.36
C PRO A 160 -29.03 14.27 38.67
N ARG A 161 -28.40 14.59 39.81
CA ARG A 161 -27.17 13.91 40.25
C ARG A 161 -27.40 12.39 40.38
N PRO A 162 -26.44 11.54 39.95
CA PRO A 162 -26.56 10.08 40.07
C PRO A 162 -26.84 9.61 41.49
N ASP A 163 -26.18 10.24 42.47
CA ASP A 163 -26.50 10.12 43.89
C ASP A 163 -26.27 11.50 44.55
N PRO A 164 -27.31 12.17 45.07
CA PRO A 164 -27.16 13.45 45.75
C PRO A 164 -26.28 13.35 47.01
N ASN A 165 -26.09 12.14 47.56
CA ASN A 165 -25.39 11.91 48.82
C ASN A 165 -23.87 11.71 48.69
N LEU A 166 -23.32 11.58 47.47
CA LEU A 166 -21.90 11.30 47.23
C LEU A 166 -20.92 12.38 47.74
N GLY A 167 -21.40 13.54 48.19
CA GLY A 167 -20.55 14.66 48.58
C GLY A 167 -19.80 15.28 47.39
N ARG A 168 -19.33 16.52 47.56
CA ARG A 168 -18.75 17.30 46.44
C ARG A 168 -17.43 16.73 45.94
N LEU A 169 -16.54 16.32 46.86
CA LEU A 169 -15.22 15.82 46.50
C LEU A 169 -15.28 14.47 45.78
N ALA A 170 -16.03 13.50 46.30
CA ALA A 170 -16.17 12.20 45.64
C ALA A 170 -16.93 12.34 44.30
N GLY A 171 -17.98 13.16 44.25
CA GLY A 171 -18.69 13.46 43.00
C GLY A 171 -17.79 14.09 41.93
N ALA A 172 -16.91 15.02 42.32
CA ALA A 172 -15.94 15.63 41.41
C ALA A 172 -14.90 14.63 40.90
N MET A 173 -14.37 13.75 41.77
CA MET A 173 -13.45 12.69 41.36
C MET A 173 -14.10 11.71 40.40
N LEU A 174 -15.33 11.27 40.68
CA LEU A 174 -16.04 10.32 39.83
C LEU A 174 -16.46 10.92 38.49
N LEU A 175 -16.88 12.19 38.46
CA LEU A 175 -17.11 12.93 37.21
C LEU A 175 -15.82 13.01 36.38
N ALA A 176 -14.71 13.43 36.99
CA ALA A 176 -13.43 13.52 36.30
C ALA A 176 -12.99 12.15 35.79
N ARG A 177 -13.24 11.08 36.56
CA ARG A 177 -12.94 9.71 36.16
C ARG A 177 -13.81 9.21 35.00
N GLU A 178 -15.10 9.54 34.99
CA GLU A 178 -15.99 9.20 33.86
C GLU A 178 -15.50 9.87 32.57
N VAL A 179 -15.19 11.17 32.63
CA VAL A 179 -14.71 11.93 31.47
C VAL A 179 -13.35 11.40 31.01
N ALA A 180 -12.43 11.18 31.96
CA ALA A 180 -11.10 10.66 31.70
C ALA A 180 -11.12 9.24 31.13
N GLY A 181 -12.09 8.40 31.52
CA GLY A 181 -12.25 7.03 31.02
C GLY A 181 -12.96 6.94 29.67
N GLY A 182 -13.75 7.95 29.30
CA GLY A 182 -14.54 7.98 28.07
C GLY A 182 -13.82 8.56 26.84
N PRO A 183 -14.59 8.92 25.79
CA PRO A 183 -14.08 9.47 24.53
C PRO A 183 -13.26 10.75 24.69
N ALA A 184 -13.59 11.58 25.67
CA ALA A 184 -12.86 12.81 25.96
C ALA A 184 -11.43 12.54 26.45
N GLY A 185 -11.28 11.57 27.36
CA GLY A 185 -9.96 11.11 27.78
C GLY A 185 -9.18 10.39 26.68
N GLU A 186 -9.84 9.65 25.80
CA GLU A 186 -9.20 9.04 24.63
C GLU A 186 -8.65 10.09 23.65
N TYR A 187 -9.47 11.10 23.36
CA TYR A 187 -9.06 12.23 22.53
C TYR A 187 -7.88 13.00 23.16
N ALA A 188 -7.95 13.29 24.46
CA ALA A 188 -6.85 13.93 25.19
C ALA A 188 -5.54 13.12 25.16
N ALA A 189 -5.61 11.80 25.31
CA ALA A 189 -4.46 10.90 25.22
C ALA A 189 -3.89 10.86 23.79
N SER A 190 -4.74 10.88 22.76
CA SER A 190 -4.30 10.89 21.36
C SER A 190 -3.70 12.24 20.93
N LYS A 191 -4.09 13.33 21.61
CA LYS A 191 -3.69 14.69 21.29
C LYS A 191 -3.38 15.49 22.57
N PRO A 192 -2.17 15.34 23.12
CA PRO A 192 -1.73 16.12 24.27
C PRO A 192 -1.89 17.62 24.01
N GLY A 193 -2.43 18.35 24.98
CA GLY A 193 -2.70 19.79 24.84
C GLY A 193 -4.01 20.14 24.12
N ALA A 194 -4.90 19.18 23.86
CA ALA A 194 -6.22 19.43 23.27
C ALA A 194 -7.16 20.31 24.13
N GLY A 195 -6.79 20.61 25.38
CA GLY A 195 -7.55 21.51 26.26
C GLY A 195 -8.74 20.87 26.98
N VAL A 196 -8.93 19.54 26.85
CA VAL A 196 -10.06 18.82 27.47
C VAL A 196 -10.08 18.95 28.99
N GLU A 197 -8.93 18.84 29.64
CA GLU A 197 -8.79 19.01 31.10
C GLU A 197 -9.19 20.42 31.55
N TYR A 198 -8.80 21.43 30.77
CA TYR A 198 -9.13 22.83 31.02
C TYR A 198 -10.62 23.08 30.84
N GLU A 199 -11.21 22.59 29.75
CA GLU A 199 -12.66 22.67 29.51
C GLU A 199 -13.42 22.02 30.67
N LEU A 200 -13.03 20.81 31.08
CA LEU A 200 -13.68 20.13 32.20
C LEU A 200 -13.55 20.94 33.50
N ALA A 201 -12.39 21.51 33.79
CA ALA A 201 -12.17 22.35 34.96
C ALA A 201 -13.09 23.57 34.96
N GLU A 202 -13.16 24.30 33.84
CA GLU A 202 -14.08 25.43 33.68
C GLU A 202 -15.52 24.98 33.89
N ARG A 203 -15.96 23.88 33.27
CA ARG A 203 -17.32 23.37 33.44
C ARG A 203 -17.61 22.91 34.86
N MET A 204 -16.63 22.41 35.61
CA MET A 204 -16.81 22.02 37.02
C MET A 204 -16.91 23.23 37.95
N LEU A 205 -16.21 24.32 37.61
CA LEU A 205 -16.18 25.58 38.37
C LEU A 205 -17.33 26.53 38.00
N GLN A 206 -17.86 26.47 36.77
CA GLN A 206 -18.99 27.27 36.33
C GLN A 206 -20.28 26.84 37.03
N ASP A 207 -20.90 27.75 37.79
CA ASP A 207 -22.21 27.62 38.42
C ASP A 207 -22.52 26.20 38.98
N PRO A 208 -21.75 25.74 39.98
CA PRO A 208 -22.05 24.48 40.65
C PRO A 208 -23.36 24.63 41.45
N PRO A 209 -24.16 23.54 41.63
CA PRO A 209 -25.40 23.60 42.42
C PRO A 209 -25.21 24.15 43.84
N GLU A 210 -24.00 23.98 44.38
CA GLU A 210 -23.50 24.60 45.60
C GLU A 210 -22.08 25.12 45.34
N PRO A 211 -21.72 26.33 45.78
CA PRO A 211 -20.35 26.83 45.66
C PRO A 211 -19.36 25.90 46.38
N TRP A 212 -18.14 25.78 45.85
CA TRP A 212 -17.11 24.87 46.41
C TRP A 212 -16.66 25.30 47.80
N TYR A 213 -15.95 26.41 47.90
CA TYR A 213 -15.57 27.10 49.13
C TYR A 213 -14.76 28.34 48.74
N ASP A 214 -14.72 29.32 49.62
CA ASP A 214 -13.90 30.51 49.43
C ASP A 214 -12.53 30.35 50.09
N GLY A 215 -11.49 30.89 49.45
CA GLY A 215 -10.12 30.89 49.96
C GLY A 215 -9.38 29.55 49.81
N ILE A 216 -8.44 29.30 50.72
CA ILE A 216 -7.54 28.15 50.71
C ILE A 216 -7.93 27.22 51.87
N ARG A 217 -8.15 25.93 51.58
CA ARG A 217 -8.51 24.93 52.61
C ARG A 217 -7.50 23.77 52.67
N PRO A 218 -7.21 23.23 53.88
CA PRO A 218 -6.40 22.04 54.02
C PRO A 218 -7.04 20.82 53.35
N ILE A 219 -6.26 20.05 52.60
CA ILE A 219 -6.76 18.87 51.88
C ILE A 219 -7.25 17.80 52.85
N ALA A 220 -6.54 17.57 53.95
CA ALA A 220 -6.98 16.63 54.98
C ALA A 220 -8.38 16.98 55.51
N GLY A 221 -8.64 18.27 55.75
CA GLY A 221 -9.97 18.75 56.17
C GLY A 221 -11.05 18.51 55.12
N LEU A 222 -10.73 18.67 53.83
CA LEU A 222 -11.65 18.38 52.72
C LEU A 222 -11.97 16.88 52.59
N LEU A 223 -10.97 16.01 52.79
CA LEU A 223 -11.14 14.55 52.79
C LEU A 223 -12.00 14.09 53.97
N ALA A 224 -11.73 14.63 55.17
CA ALA A 224 -12.51 14.35 56.37
C ALA A 224 -13.96 14.85 56.25
N GLU A 225 -14.18 16.06 55.72
CA GLU A 225 -15.52 16.57 55.41
C GLU A 225 -16.25 15.68 54.39
N SER A 226 -15.56 15.22 53.34
CA SER A 226 -16.16 14.34 52.34
C SER A 226 -16.62 13.00 52.91
N THR A 227 -15.97 12.48 53.96
CA THR A 227 -16.38 11.22 54.60
C THR A 227 -17.47 11.41 55.65
N ARG A 228 -17.47 12.56 56.34
CA ARG A 228 -18.55 12.96 57.26
C ARG A 228 -19.88 13.22 56.57
N THR A 229 -19.84 13.77 55.36
CA THR A 229 -21.04 14.12 54.59
C THR A 229 -21.73 12.90 53.96
N LEU A 230 -21.05 11.75 53.89
CA LEU A 230 -21.66 10.50 53.42
C LEU A 230 -22.65 9.97 54.47
N PRO A 231 -23.88 9.54 54.08
CA PRO A 231 -24.96 9.18 55.01
C PRO A 231 -24.65 8.03 55.96
N GLY A 232 -23.77 7.11 55.57
CA GLY A 232 -23.43 5.94 56.37
C GLY A 232 -22.24 5.16 55.81
N ASP A 233 -21.93 4.06 56.49
CA ASP A 233 -20.81 3.18 56.18
C ASP A 233 -20.90 2.53 54.80
N GLU A 234 -22.10 2.15 54.37
CA GLU A 234 -22.33 1.61 53.02
C GLU A 234 -21.90 2.59 51.93
N ASN A 235 -22.20 3.89 52.08
CA ASN A 235 -21.79 4.90 51.11
C ASN A 235 -20.27 5.12 51.11
N ARG A 236 -19.62 5.02 52.27
CA ARG A 236 -18.16 5.13 52.39
C ARG A 236 -17.46 3.95 51.72
N ILE A 237 -17.95 2.74 51.94
CA ILE A 237 -17.47 1.53 51.25
C ILE A 237 -17.68 1.67 49.75
N MET A 238 -18.89 2.05 49.31
CA MET A 238 -19.20 2.27 47.89
C MET A 238 -18.22 3.28 47.25
N VAL A 239 -17.95 4.41 47.91
CA VAL A 239 -16.97 5.40 47.40
C VAL A 239 -15.58 4.79 47.30
N ALA A 240 -15.14 4.02 48.31
CA ALA A 240 -13.85 3.37 48.27
C ALA A 240 -13.74 2.36 47.10
N GLU A 241 -14.77 1.53 46.88
CA GLU A 241 -14.85 0.58 45.78
C GLU A 241 -14.87 1.27 44.41
N LEU A 242 -15.66 2.34 44.26
CA LEU A 242 -15.69 3.13 43.04
C LEU A 242 -14.33 3.78 42.75
N LEU A 243 -13.56 4.14 43.80
CA LEU A 243 -12.18 4.60 43.70
C LEU A 243 -11.15 3.46 43.56
N GLY A 244 -11.64 2.23 43.34
CA GLY A 244 -10.86 1.06 43.00
C GLY A 244 -10.44 0.19 44.19
N GLU A 245 -11.03 0.34 45.36
CA GLU A 245 -10.81 -0.65 46.42
C GLU A 245 -11.15 -2.06 45.94
N GLY A 246 -10.35 -3.06 46.33
CA GLY A 246 -10.51 -4.45 45.90
C GLY A 246 -10.06 -4.78 44.47
N VAL A 247 -9.66 -3.78 43.67
CA VAL A 247 -9.10 -4.04 42.33
C VAL A 247 -7.60 -4.37 42.43
N PRO A 248 -7.11 -5.48 41.85
CA PRO A 248 -5.70 -5.86 41.89
C PRO A 248 -4.76 -4.76 41.35
N GLU A 249 -3.61 -4.55 42.00
CA GLU A 249 -2.64 -3.51 41.60
C GLU A 249 -2.21 -3.59 40.13
N ALA A 250 -2.17 -4.81 39.58
CA ALA A 250 -1.90 -5.08 38.17
C ALA A 250 -2.87 -4.35 37.22
N LEU A 251 -4.14 -4.18 37.61
CA LEU A 251 -5.21 -3.60 36.80
C LEU A 251 -5.45 -2.10 37.09
N THR A 252 -4.98 -1.60 38.23
CA THR A 252 -5.36 -0.27 38.73
C THR A 252 -4.35 0.78 38.38
N GLY A 253 -3.09 0.39 38.36
CA GLY A 253 -2.02 1.29 38.04
C GLY A 253 -1.69 2.37 39.02
N THR A 254 -0.99 3.38 38.50
CA THR A 254 -0.54 4.54 39.27
C THR A 254 -1.78 5.37 39.58
N ARG A 255 -2.32 5.17 40.77
CA ARG A 255 -3.35 6.04 41.32
C ARG A 255 -2.69 7.26 41.87
N GLY A 256 -3.28 8.41 41.61
CA GLY A 256 -2.75 9.60 42.24
C GLY A 256 -3.07 9.67 43.73
N PRO A 257 -2.54 10.72 44.37
CA PRO A 257 -2.56 10.86 45.80
C PRO A 257 -3.94 11.22 46.36
N LEU A 258 -4.78 11.99 45.65
CA LEU A 258 -6.07 12.41 46.19
C LEU A 258 -7.10 11.29 46.19
N SER A 259 -7.22 10.53 45.10
CA SER A 259 -8.09 9.34 45.04
C SER A 259 -7.64 8.27 46.01
N SER A 260 -6.32 8.06 46.13
CA SER A 260 -5.76 7.14 47.12
C SER A 260 -6.07 7.57 48.55
N ALA A 261 -5.95 8.86 48.87
CA ALA A 261 -6.23 9.39 50.19
C ALA A 261 -7.72 9.32 50.53
N LEU A 262 -8.62 9.70 49.62
CA LEU A 262 -10.07 9.64 49.85
C LEU A 262 -10.55 8.21 50.09
N ARG A 263 -10.10 7.26 49.27
CA ARG A 263 -10.39 5.83 49.45
C ARG A 263 -9.95 5.33 50.83
N LYS A 264 -8.69 5.60 51.22
CA LYS A 264 -8.16 5.16 52.51
C LYS A 264 -8.87 5.83 53.69
N THR A 265 -9.22 7.10 53.57
CA THR A 265 -9.99 7.83 54.59
C THR A 265 -11.38 7.20 54.77
N ALA A 266 -12.08 6.92 53.66
CA ALA A 266 -13.39 6.28 53.70
C ALA A 266 -13.34 4.87 54.34
N LEU A 267 -12.31 4.07 54.05
CA LEU A 267 -12.14 2.75 54.65
C LEU A 267 -11.80 2.80 56.13
N ALA A 268 -10.83 3.64 56.54
CA ALA A 268 -10.42 3.74 57.94
C ALA A 268 -11.55 4.26 58.83
N THR A 269 -12.37 5.18 58.33
CA THR A 269 -13.53 5.71 59.08
C THR A 269 -14.65 4.70 59.24
N THR A 270 -14.77 3.71 58.35
CA THR A 270 -15.85 2.70 58.39
C THR A 270 -15.41 1.39 59.02
N VAL A 271 -14.26 0.83 58.61
CA VAL A 271 -13.79 -0.48 59.06
C VAL A 271 -13.11 -0.39 60.43
N GLU A 272 -12.34 0.68 60.66
CA GLU A 272 -11.51 0.83 61.85
C GLU A 272 -12.14 1.78 62.88
N GLY A 273 -13.23 2.48 62.53
CA GLY A 273 -13.89 3.46 63.39
C GLY A 273 -13.00 4.65 63.76
N VAL A 274 -11.98 4.94 62.96
CA VAL A 274 -11.04 6.02 63.20
C VAL A 274 -11.72 7.36 62.97
N ASP A 275 -11.39 8.37 63.78
CA ASP A 275 -11.87 9.73 63.58
C ASP A 275 -11.54 10.24 62.16
N PRO A 276 -12.49 10.87 61.43
CA PRO A 276 -12.28 11.31 60.06
C PRO A 276 -11.08 12.23 59.83
N ASP A 277 -10.74 13.13 60.76
CA ASP A 277 -9.59 14.02 60.59
C ASP A 277 -8.28 13.22 60.72
N ALA A 278 -8.18 12.37 61.75
CA ALA A 278 -7.02 11.51 61.95
C ALA A 278 -6.82 10.53 60.79
N ALA A 279 -7.91 9.95 60.28
CA ALA A 279 -7.91 9.09 59.09
C ALA A 279 -7.42 9.84 57.85
N ALA A 280 -7.91 11.06 57.62
CA ALA A 280 -7.53 11.87 56.46
C ALA A 280 -6.05 12.27 56.48
N GLU A 281 -5.53 12.69 57.64
CA GLU A 281 -4.11 13.03 57.79
C GLU A 281 -3.19 11.82 57.60
N ALA A 282 -3.55 10.66 58.14
CA ALA A 282 -2.80 9.42 57.93
C ALA A 282 -2.83 9.00 56.46
N ALA A 283 -4.02 8.99 55.85
CA ALA A 283 -4.22 8.61 54.45
C ALA A 283 -3.45 9.51 53.48
N LEU A 284 -3.47 10.83 53.70
CA LEU A 284 -2.75 11.78 52.86
C LEU A 284 -1.23 11.59 52.99
N ARG A 285 -0.70 11.41 54.20
CA ARG A 285 0.73 11.12 54.41
C ARG A 285 1.17 9.84 53.71
N THR A 286 0.37 8.77 53.76
CA THR A 286 0.70 7.53 53.06
C THR A 286 0.57 7.68 51.55
N ALA A 287 -0.40 8.46 51.05
CA ALA A 287 -0.61 8.66 49.62
C ALA A 287 0.51 9.50 48.99
N THR A 288 1.02 10.52 49.69
CA THR A 288 2.13 11.35 49.22
C THR A 288 3.49 10.70 49.44
N GLY A 289 3.67 9.94 50.53
CA GLY A 289 4.92 9.22 50.82
C GLY A 289 5.25 8.09 49.84
N ASN A 290 4.24 7.58 49.11
CA ASN A 290 4.39 6.45 48.18
C ASN A 290 4.49 6.89 46.70
N GLY A 291 4.42 8.20 46.39
CA GLY A 291 4.37 8.70 45.02
C GLY A 291 5.37 9.84 44.73
N SER A 292 5.68 10.06 43.45
CA SER A 292 6.48 11.21 42.98
C SER A 292 5.71 12.53 42.92
N ASP A 293 4.39 12.48 43.09
CA ASP A 293 3.51 13.60 42.81
C ASP A 293 3.27 14.42 44.08
N TYR A 294 3.83 15.64 44.07
CA TYR A 294 3.62 16.62 45.13
C TYR A 294 2.15 17.05 45.18
N VAL A 295 1.56 16.99 46.38
CA VAL A 295 0.27 17.59 46.67
C VAL A 295 0.49 18.69 47.70
N ALA A 296 0.07 19.91 47.39
CA ALA A 296 0.13 21.00 48.36
C ALA A 296 -0.76 20.67 49.56
N PRO A 297 -0.36 21.02 50.81
CA PRO A 297 -1.14 20.68 52.00
C PRO A 297 -2.50 21.39 52.04
N SER A 298 -2.62 22.52 51.34
CA SER A 298 -3.84 23.31 51.23
C SER A 298 -4.00 23.85 49.81
N LEU A 299 -5.24 23.90 49.32
CA LEU A 299 -5.56 24.31 47.95
C LEU A 299 -6.80 25.21 47.91
N SER A 300 -6.81 26.14 46.96
CA SER A 300 -8.05 26.79 46.51
C SER A 300 -8.96 25.79 45.77
N ALA A 301 -10.23 26.13 45.61
CA ALA A 301 -11.19 25.27 44.90
C ALA A 301 -10.76 25.00 43.44
N GLU A 302 -10.21 26.01 42.77
CA GLU A 302 -9.71 25.87 41.41
C GLU A 302 -8.53 24.91 41.33
N GLU A 303 -7.55 25.06 42.21
CA GLU A 303 -6.37 24.17 42.22
C GLU A 303 -6.75 22.74 42.57
N LEU A 304 -7.70 22.55 43.50
CA LEU A 304 -8.23 21.24 43.85
C LEU A 304 -8.88 20.56 42.64
N VAL A 305 -9.77 21.26 41.93
CA VAL A 305 -10.45 20.73 40.74
C VAL A 305 -9.43 20.35 39.66
N ARG A 306 -8.46 21.24 39.39
CA ARG A 306 -7.40 20.96 38.40
C ARG A 306 -6.56 19.76 38.80
N GLN A 307 -6.23 19.60 40.08
CA GLN A 307 -5.45 18.46 40.57
C GLN A 307 -6.24 17.15 40.42
N ILE A 308 -7.53 17.14 40.79
CA ILE A 308 -8.42 15.99 40.62
C ILE A 308 -8.46 15.56 39.14
N ILE A 309 -8.69 16.51 38.24
CA ILE A 309 -8.78 16.23 36.80
C ILE A 309 -7.48 15.63 36.28
N ARG A 310 -6.35 16.27 36.58
CA ARG A 310 -5.03 15.80 36.16
C ARG A 310 -4.76 14.36 36.62
N GLU A 311 -5.07 14.09 37.88
CA GLU A 311 -4.92 12.76 38.47
C GLU A 311 -5.78 11.71 37.76
N GLN A 312 -7.05 12.01 37.50
CA GLN A 312 -7.94 11.05 36.81
C GLN A 312 -7.54 10.82 35.35
N PHE A 313 -7.09 11.85 34.64
CA PHE A 313 -6.61 11.73 33.26
C PHE A 313 -5.31 10.93 33.18
N ALA A 314 -4.36 11.18 34.09
CA ALA A 314 -3.12 10.41 34.19
C ALA A 314 -3.39 8.94 34.52
N GLU A 315 -4.31 8.65 35.45
CA GLU A 315 -4.68 7.28 35.79
C GLU A 315 -5.33 6.56 34.58
N ALA A 316 -6.25 7.24 33.87
CA ALA A 316 -6.89 6.67 32.68
C ALA A 316 -5.89 6.40 31.55
N ASP A 317 -4.94 7.31 31.31
CA ASP A 317 -3.89 7.12 30.32
C ASP A 317 -2.94 5.96 30.67
N SER A 318 -2.56 5.84 31.95
CA SER A 318 -1.77 4.70 32.45
C SER A 318 -2.50 3.37 32.27
N ARG A 319 -3.82 3.34 32.50
CA ARG A 319 -4.66 2.15 32.25
C ARG A 319 -4.71 1.80 30.76
N ARG A 320 -4.89 2.79 29.88
CA ARG A 320 -4.90 2.57 28.41
C ARG A 320 -3.57 2.05 27.89
N SER A 321 -2.47 2.66 28.32
CA SER A 321 -1.12 2.28 27.89
C SER A 321 -0.84 0.81 28.21
N ARG A 322 -1.21 0.36 29.41
CA ARG A 322 -1.09 -1.05 29.79
C ARG A 322 -1.99 -1.99 29.02
N LEU A 323 -3.24 -1.62 28.77
CA LEU A 323 -4.13 -2.45 27.94
C LEU A 323 -3.56 -2.65 26.53
N ARG A 324 -2.87 -1.63 25.97
CA ARG A 324 -2.16 -1.76 24.69
C ARG A 324 -0.97 -2.71 24.79
N GLU A 325 -0.17 -2.61 25.85
CA GLU A 325 0.97 -3.52 26.08
C GLU A 325 0.53 -4.98 26.23
N LEU A 326 -0.53 -5.23 27.01
CA LEU A 326 -1.10 -6.57 27.18
C LEU A 326 -1.71 -7.10 25.86
N GLY A 327 -2.40 -6.25 25.11
CA GLY A 327 -2.97 -6.60 23.80
C GLY A 327 -1.92 -6.85 22.71
N SER A 328 -0.73 -6.26 22.83
CA SER A 328 0.40 -6.53 21.92
C SER A 328 1.21 -7.78 22.28
N SER A 329 0.99 -8.34 23.48
CA SER A 329 1.71 -9.51 23.99
C SER A 329 0.93 -10.82 23.84
N ALA A 330 -0.29 -10.77 23.30
CA ALA A 330 -1.19 -11.89 23.04
C ALA A 330 -1.30 -12.16 21.54
#